data_AF-A0A957GNV0-F1
#
_entry.id   AF-A0A957GNV0-F1
#
_cell.length_a   1.000
_cell.length_b   1.000
_cell.length_c   1.000
_cell.angle_alpha   90.00
_cell.angle_beta   90.00
_cell.angle_gamma   90.00
#
_symmetry.space_group_name_H-M   'P 1'
#
loop_
_entity.id
_entity.type
_entity.pdbx_description
1 polymer ?
#
loop_
_entity_poly.entity_id
_entity_poly.type
_entity_poly.pdbx_seq_one_letter_code
_entity_poly.pdbx_strand_id
1 'polypeptide(L)' 'MPAHLKNHYARGGHHHGILAVRRGSSLGRIIDELLLVWYASEATEHRDRIQFLPLV' A
#
# COMPACT_ATOMS: atom_id res chain seq x y z
N MET A 1 8.66 9.70 4.70
CA MET A 1 8.10 8.64 5.57
C MET A 1 7.96 9.18 7.00
N PRO A 2 6.78 9.04 7.64
CA PRO A 2 6.50 9.51 9.00
C PRO A 2 7.40 8.90 10.08
N ALA A 3 7.66 9.64 11.17
CA ALA A 3 8.52 9.19 12.27
C ALA A 3 8.01 7.93 12.99
N HIS A 4 6.69 7.81 13.17
CA HIS A 4 6.09 6.64 13.82
C HIS A 4 6.33 5.35 13.01
N LEU A 5 6.34 5.41 11.67
CA LEU A 5 6.61 4.25 10.82
C LEU A 5 8.08 3.84 10.84
N LYS A 6 9.01 4.81 10.86
CA LYS A 6 10.44 4.50 11.03
C LYS A 6 10.70 3.75 12.34
N ASN A 7 10.12 4.21 13.44
CA ASN A 7 10.25 3.55 14.74
C ASN A 7 9.61 2.16 14.76
N HIS A 8 8.50 1.99 14.04
CA HIS A 8 7.82 0.71 13.91
C HIS A 8 8.67 -0.32 13.14
N TYR A 9 9.29 0.09 12.03
CA TYR A 9 10.21 -0.76 11.26
C TYR A 9 11.49 -1.10 12.04
N ALA A 10 12.06 -0.16 12.79
CA ALA A 10 13.22 -0.41 13.64
C ALA A 10 12.95 -1.45 14.74
N ARG A 11 11.69 -1.69 15.09
CA ARG A 11 11.25 -2.72 16.05
C ARG A 11 10.86 -4.05 15.38
N GLY A 12 11.17 -4.22 14.10
CA GLY A 12 10.82 -5.41 13.30
C GLY A 12 9.39 -5.41 12.77
N GLY A 13 8.63 -4.32 12.94
CA GLY A 13 7.23 -4.19 12.54
C GLY A 13 7.04 -3.93 11.04
N HIS A 14 7.61 -4.75 10.17
CA HIS A 14 7.51 -4.52 8.72
C HIS A 14 6.11 -4.79 8.16
N HIS A 15 5.79 -4.18 7.02
CA HIS A 15 4.50 -4.33 6.34
C HIS A 15 4.68 -4.67 4.88
N HIS A 16 3.66 -5.30 4.27
CA HIS A 16 3.59 -5.51 2.82
C HIS A 16 3.19 -4.24 2.03
N GLY A 17 3.25 -3.07 2.67
CA GLY A 17 2.91 -1.77 2.10
C GLY A 17 1.72 -1.11 2.78
N ILE A 18 1.62 0.21 2.62
CA ILE A 18 0.49 1.03 3.03
C ILE A 18 -0.06 1.69 1.77
N LEU A 19 -1.30 1.37 1.42
CA LEU A 19 -1.94 1.88 0.22
C LEU A 19 -3.01 2.91 0.60
N ALA A 20 -2.84 4.14 0.12
CA ALA A 20 -3.82 5.20 0.28
C ALA A 20 -4.79 5.18 -0.90
N VAL A 21 -6.10 5.22 -0.62
CA VAL A 21 -7.16 5.26 -1.63
C VAL A 21 -7.81 6.64 -1.66
N ARG A 22 -8.44 7.01 -2.78
CA ARG A 22 -9.27 8.21 -2.81
C ARG A 22 -10.48 8.03 -1.91
N ARG A 23 -10.81 9.10 -1.18
CA ARG A 23 -12.03 9.18 -0.39
C ARG A 23 -13.25 9.11 -1.30
N GLY A 24 -14.20 8.23 -0.97
CA GLY A 24 -15.42 8.03 -1.75
C GLY A 24 -15.33 6.95 -2.84
N SER A 25 -14.17 6.31 -3.04
CA SER A 25 -14.08 5.11 -3.87
C SER A 25 -14.95 3.98 -3.30
N SER A 26 -15.65 3.26 -4.19
CA SER A 26 -16.38 2.06 -3.78
C SER A 26 -15.41 0.94 -3.42
N LEU A 27 -15.83 0.03 -2.54
CA LEU A 27 -15.00 -1.11 -2.15
C LEU A 27 -14.66 -2.01 -3.35
N GLY A 28 -15.62 -2.25 -4.25
CA GLY A 28 -15.38 -3.04 -5.46
C GLY A 28 -14.26 -2.44 -6.32
N ARG A 29 -14.27 -1.12 -6.52
CA ARG A 29 -13.22 -0.43 -7.25
C ARG A 29 -11.86 -0.53 -6.57
N ILE A 30 -11.83 -0.40 -5.24
CA ILE A 30 -10.58 -0.58 -4.46
C ILE A 30 -10.03 -2.01 -4.66
N ILE A 31 -10.91 -3.02 -4.67
CA ILE A 31 -10.51 -4.42 -4.91
C ILE A 31 -9.93 -4.59 -6.31
N ASP A 32 -10.57 -4.04 -7.34
CA ASP A 32 -10.08 -4.13 -8.73
C ASP A 32 -8.68 -3.52 -8.87
N GLU A 33 -8.47 -2.35 -8.27
CA GLU A 33 -7.16 -1.67 -8.28
C GLU A 33 -6.10 -2.45 -7.48
N LEU A 34 -6.47 -3.04 -6.33
CA LEU A 34 -5.56 -3.90 -5.56
C LEU A 34 -5.16 -5.15 -6.34
N LEU A 35 -6.09 -5.77 -7.06
CA LEU A 35 -5.82 -6.92 -7.92
C LEU A 35 -4.88 -6.53 -9.06
N LEU A 36 -5.10 -5.38 -9.70
CA LEU A 36 -4.22 -4.88 -10.76
C LEU A 36 -2.79 -4.66 -10.25
N VAL A 37 -2.64 -3.98 -9.11
CA VAL A 37 -1.33 -3.78 -8.48
C VAL A 37 -0.70 -5.14 -8.17
N TRP A 38 -1.44 -6.08 -7.58
CA TRP A 38 -0.93 -7.41 -7.26
C TRP A 38 -0.38 -8.14 -8.48
N TYR A 39 -1.10 -8.15 -9.60
CA TYR A 39 -0.65 -8.82 -10.83
C TYR A 39 0.58 -8.18 -11.47
N ALA A 40 0.75 -6.88 -11.30
CA ALA A 40 1.86 -6.13 -11.89
C ALA A 40 3.11 -6.04 -11.00
N SER A 41 3.04 -6.54 -9.75
CA SER A 41 4.07 -6.29 -8.75
C SER A 41 4.91 -7.50 -8.39
N GLU A 42 6.14 -7.25 -7.95
CA GLU A 42 7.01 -8.24 -7.32
C GLU A 42 6.71 -8.39 -5.81
N ALA A 43 6.98 -9.57 -5.25
CA ALA A 43 6.58 -9.93 -3.88
C ALA A 43 7.05 -8.96 -2.77
N THR A 44 8.16 -8.25 -2.97
CA THR A 44 8.73 -7.31 -2.00
C THR A 44 8.64 -5.84 -2.44
N GLU A 45 8.04 -5.57 -3.58
CA GLU A 45 8.05 -4.25 -4.22
C GLU A 45 7.44 -3.16 -3.34
N HIS A 46 6.39 -3.51 -2.59
CA HIS A 46 5.62 -2.59 -1.76
C HIS A 46 6.05 -2.61 -0.29
N ARG A 47 7.03 -3.44 0.09
CA ARG A 47 7.44 -3.60 1.48
C ARG A 47 7.90 -2.26 2.06
N ASP A 48 7.33 -1.89 3.21
CA ASP A 48 7.63 -0.68 3.95
C ASP A 48 7.46 0.63 3.16
N ARG A 49 6.65 0.61 2.08
CA ARG A 49 6.33 1.79 1.26
C ARG A 49 4.92 2.28 1.51
N ILE A 50 4.73 3.58 1.36
CA ILE A 50 3.41 4.23 1.33
C ILE A 50 3.18 4.70 -0.10
N GLN A 51 2.12 4.22 -0.74
CA GLN A 51 1.79 4.57 -2.11
C GLN A 51 0.31 4.93 -2.24
N PHE A 52 -0.01 5.80 -3.19
CA PHE A 52 -1.39 6.10 -3.53
C PHE A 52 -1.85 5.12 -4.61
N LEU A 53 -2.98 4.45 -4.41
CA LEU A 53 -3.59 3.61 -5.43
C LEU A 53 -4.06 4.50 -6.58
N PRO A 54 -3.53 4.31 -7.80
CA PRO A 54 -3.88 5.12 -8.93
C PRO A 54 -5.33 4.84 -9.31
N LEU A 55 -6.18 5.86 -9.18
CA LEU A 55 -7.48 5.84 -9.81
C LEU A 55 -7.29 6.21 -11.27
N VAL A 56 -7.47 5.25 -12.16
CA VAL A 56 -7.71 5.52 -13.58
C VAL A 56 -9.07 6.16 -13.82
#